data_AF-E3Q2U6-F1
#
_entry.id   AF-E3Q2U6-F1
#
_cell.length_a   1.000
_cell.length_b   1.000
_cell.length_c   1.000
_cell.angle_alpha   90.00
_cell.angle_beta   90.00
_cell.angle_gamma   90.00
#
_symmetry.space_group_name_H-M   'P 1'
#
loop_
_entity.id
_entity.type
_entity.pdbx_description
1 polymer ?
#
loop_
_entity_poly.entity_id
_entity_poly.type
_entity_poly.pdbx_seq_one_letter_code
_entity_poly.pdbx_strand_id
1 'polypeptide(L)'
;MSSMSQWLWHQFSTFYVRGQTPVERGQNLCRTLLHPGLLHGCLVVAACQWAWVTGSLEQVKVPFLYHKTAAYEFAKQQLFESAESVSDTAVFAIATLALTEVRCRQQLVLTFVLTKLAKGAVGDLDASSKHLRGLRRLTLRKNGYNLMRSNLAQRMLEMAGDRLRRGEVSVMHDAISADFQPSIIALLFTSLWDMESLPPRQAPRYGWWEGDETPTDRLWQDYTKNLNWELSRGFDPERNIATMLNGDAKSSRASYIATFFYLVMAVNDNEMDCVLTVWLLEQLIDDVCNKEEEMIAGTFSRSLWFWSVLFGAAVASTGRPITATGREQLAKWRAVYASKLGLASSVMQLDSWQAAKAVLAEVAWTEASDAEGRLHDIWENAVSGWEFQGRVLDLS
;
A
#
# COMPACT_ATOMS: atom_id res chain seq x y z
N MET A 1 -10.62 20.18 20.55
CA MET A 1 -9.60 19.91 19.50
C MET A 1 -8.80 21.17 19.28
N SER A 2 -7.47 21.09 19.14
CA SER A 2 -6.65 22.27 18.80
C SER A 2 -6.96 22.76 17.38
N SER A 3 -6.64 24.01 17.05
CA SER A 3 -6.79 24.57 15.70
C SER A 3 -6.12 23.71 14.64
N MET A 4 -4.92 23.18 14.93
CA MET A 4 -4.21 22.28 14.03
C MET A 4 -4.89 20.91 13.89
N SER A 5 -5.55 20.40 14.94
CA SER A 5 -6.34 19.16 14.84
C SER A 5 -7.58 19.35 13.97
N GLN A 6 -8.23 20.52 14.05
CA GLN A 6 -9.37 20.87 13.19
C GLN A 6 -8.93 21.04 11.74
N TRP A 7 -7.76 21.63 11.51
CA TRP A 7 -7.18 21.72 10.17
C TRP A 7 -6.84 20.35 9.60
N LEU A 8 -6.21 19.44 10.38
CA LEU A 8 -5.96 18.06 9.94
C LEU A 8 -7.26 17.31 9.64
N TRP A 9 -8.31 17.55 10.41
CA TRP A 9 -9.63 17.00 10.13
C TRP A 9 -10.17 17.50 8.80
N HIS A 10 -10.11 18.81 8.56
CA HIS A 10 -10.49 19.40 7.28
C HIS A 10 -9.69 18.79 6.13
N GLN A 11 -8.38 18.61 6.29
CA GLN A 11 -7.55 17.96 5.28
C GLN A 11 -8.03 16.55 4.98
N PHE A 12 -8.29 15.75 6.02
CA PHE A 12 -8.75 14.37 5.86
C PHE A 12 -10.17 14.26 5.26
N SER A 13 -11.07 15.17 5.63
CA SER A 13 -12.45 15.16 5.16
C SER A 13 -12.53 15.60 3.69
N THR A 14 -11.73 16.60 3.34
CA THR A 14 -11.82 17.30 2.06
C THR A 14 -10.90 16.73 1.00
N PHE A 15 -9.78 16.08 1.37
CA PHE A 15 -8.81 15.55 0.41
C PHE A 15 -8.60 14.04 0.58
N TYR A 16 -8.30 13.38 -0.54
CA TYR A 16 -7.81 12.01 -0.55
C TYR A 16 -6.41 11.93 0.06
N VAL A 17 -6.12 10.82 0.73
CA VAL A 17 -4.80 10.53 1.29
C VAL A 17 -3.91 10.06 0.15
N ARG A 18 -3.21 11.00 -0.49
CA ARG A 18 -2.38 10.80 -1.69
C ARG A 18 -0.97 11.34 -1.50
N GLY A 19 -0.03 10.77 -2.25
CA GLY A 19 1.41 10.90 -1.97
C GLY A 19 1.99 12.28 -2.29
N GLN A 20 1.50 12.94 -3.34
CA GLN A 20 2.17 14.13 -3.88
C GLN A 20 1.21 15.29 -4.18
N THR A 21 -0.05 15.03 -4.51
CA THR A 21 -1.03 16.07 -4.84
C THR A 21 -2.30 15.95 -4.01
N PRO A 22 -2.80 17.05 -3.42
CA PRO A 22 -4.11 17.06 -2.78
C PRO A 22 -5.18 16.93 -3.86
N VAL A 23 -6.00 15.87 -3.78
CA VAL A 23 -7.14 15.66 -4.67
C VAL A 23 -8.41 15.72 -3.83
N GLU A 24 -9.35 16.59 -4.20
CA GLU A 24 -10.58 16.77 -3.43
C GLU A 24 -11.44 15.50 -3.43
N ARG A 25 -11.93 15.17 -2.24
CA ARG A 25 -12.88 14.09 -1.97
C ARG A 25 -14.28 14.68 -2.07
N GLY A 26 -15.02 14.32 -3.11
CA GLY A 26 -16.35 14.89 -3.37
C GLY A 26 -17.39 14.64 -2.27
N GLN A 27 -17.35 13.53 -1.52
CA GLN A 27 -18.30 13.24 -0.42
C GLN A 27 -17.65 12.53 0.79
N ASN A 28 -18.11 12.93 1.97
CA ASN A 28 -17.50 12.63 3.27
C ASN A 28 -17.56 11.17 3.73
N LEU A 29 -16.51 10.79 4.47
CA LEU A 29 -16.38 9.53 5.20
C LEU A 29 -17.34 9.53 6.42
N CYS A 30 -18.47 8.82 6.33
CA CYS A 30 -19.51 8.86 7.35
C CYS A 30 -19.22 7.97 8.59
N ARG A 31 -18.18 7.13 8.57
CA ARG A 31 -17.91 6.15 9.65
C ARG A 31 -16.86 6.59 10.68
N THR A 32 -15.91 7.44 10.30
CA THR A 32 -14.78 7.84 11.17
C THR A 32 -15.18 8.75 12.32
N LEU A 33 -16.36 9.38 12.23
CA LEU A 33 -16.97 10.16 13.31
C LEU A 33 -17.72 9.30 14.34
N LEU A 34 -17.97 8.01 14.06
CA LEU A 34 -18.75 7.14 14.95
C LEU A 34 -17.95 6.60 16.14
N HIS A 35 -16.61 6.59 16.04
CA HIS A 35 -15.73 6.15 17.12
C HIS A 35 -14.53 7.10 17.28
N PRO A 36 -14.34 7.71 18.45
CA PRO A 36 -13.24 8.65 18.71
C PRO A 36 -11.84 8.11 18.38
N GLY A 37 -11.61 6.81 18.59
CA GLY A 37 -10.35 6.15 18.24
C GLY A 37 -10.07 6.08 16.74
N LEU A 38 -11.11 5.89 15.92
CA LEU A 38 -10.98 5.85 14.46
C LEU A 38 -10.63 7.24 13.92
N LEU A 39 -11.28 8.28 14.46
CA LEU A 39 -10.96 9.67 14.15
C LEU A 39 -9.48 9.97 14.41
N HIS A 40 -8.95 9.56 15.57
CA HIS A 40 -7.54 9.77 15.88
C HIS A 40 -6.61 9.09 14.86
N GLY A 41 -6.90 7.86 14.47
CA GLY A 41 -6.17 7.17 13.40
C GLY A 41 -6.17 7.94 12.07
N CYS A 42 -7.33 8.45 11.64
CA CYS A 42 -7.44 9.24 10.41
C CYS A 42 -6.63 10.55 10.46
N LEU A 43 -6.63 11.24 11.61
CA LEU A 43 -5.84 12.46 11.79
C LEU A 43 -4.34 12.18 11.75
N VAL A 44 -3.90 11.03 12.24
CA VAL A 44 -2.50 10.60 12.15
C VAL A 44 -2.12 10.37 10.68
N VAL A 45 -2.97 9.68 9.92
CA VAL A 45 -2.76 9.45 8.48
C VAL A 45 -2.72 10.75 7.68
N ALA A 46 -3.62 11.71 7.98
CA ALA A 46 -3.58 13.04 7.36
C ALA A 46 -2.29 13.80 7.68
N ALA A 47 -1.77 13.67 8.91
CA ALA A 47 -0.48 14.26 9.28
C ALA A 47 0.72 13.55 8.63
N CYS A 48 0.61 12.27 8.29
CA CYS A 48 1.60 11.56 7.46
C CYS A 48 1.57 12.09 6.02
N GLN A 49 0.39 12.21 5.43
CA GLN A 49 0.21 12.77 4.09
C GLN A 49 0.82 14.18 3.98
N TRP A 50 0.52 15.05 4.93
CA TRP A 50 1.08 16.39 4.96
C TRP A 50 2.61 16.38 4.89
N ALA A 51 3.24 15.45 5.59
CA ALA A 51 4.69 15.37 5.58
C ALA A 51 5.27 14.76 4.31
N TRP A 52 4.54 13.92 3.58
CA TRP A 52 4.96 13.50 2.24
C TRP A 52 4.90 14.67 1.25
N VAL A 53 3.85 15.49 1.33
CA VAL A 53 3.67 16.67 0.46
C VAL A 53 4.69 17.77 0.78
N THR A 54 4.91 18.06 2.06
CA THR A 54 5.76 19.20 2.48
C THR A 54 7.20 18.82 2.79
N GLY A 55 7.51 17.53 2.90
CA GLY A 55 8.79 17.06 3.41
C GLY A 55 9.06 17.49 4.87
N SER A 56 8.02 17.74 5.68
CA SER A 56 8.20 18.14 7.08
C SER A 56 7.03 17.76 7.99
N LEU A 57 7.37 17.31 9.20
CA LEU A 57 6.40 17.05 10.27
C LEU A 57 6.23 18.24 11.22
N GLU A 58 7.14 19.22 11.22
CA GLU A 58 7.29 20.16 12.35
C GLU A 58 5.99 20.90 12.70
N GLN A 59 5.23 21.33 11.70
CA GLN A 59 3.97 22.06 11.90
C GLN A 59 2.84 21.19 12.49
N VAL A 60 2.86 19.88 12.21
CA VAL A 60 1.82 18.91 12.61
C VAL A 60 2.31 17.89 13.64
N LYS A 61 3.52 18.09 14.20
CA LYS A 61 4.20 17.15 15.09
C LYS A 61 3.45 16.92 16.39
N VAL A 62 3.05 17.98 17.07
CA VAL A 62 2.29 17.92 18.33
C VAL A 62 0.96 17.19 18.13
N PRO A 63 0.08 17.59 17.18
CA PRO A 63 -1.17 16.86 16.98
C PRO A 63 -0.96 15.43 16.47
N PHE A 64 0.08 15.17 15.66
CA PHE A 64 0.45 13.81 15.25
C PHE A 64 0.72 12.92 16.48
N LEU A 65 1.61 13.35 17.39
CA LEU A 65 1.96 12.57 18.58
C LEU A 65 0.77 12.39 19.52
N TYR A 66 -0.05 13.43 19.68
CA TYR A 66 -1.26 13.38 20.50
C TYR A 66 -2.26 12.35 19.96
N HIS A 67 -2.62 12.44 18.67
CA HIS A 67 -3.57 11.54 18.05
C HIS A 67 -3.03 10.11 17.93
N LYS A 68 -1.73 9.94 17.71
CA LYS A 68 -1.07 8.63 17.75
C LYS A 68 -1.24 7.98 19.12
N THR A 69 -0.93 8.71 20.19
CA THR A 69 -1.08 8.22 21.57
C THR A 69 -2.53 7.88 21.88
N ALA A 70 -3.48 8.71 21.47
CA ALA A 70 -4.90 8.45 21.67
C ALA A 70 -5.39 7.21 20.88
N ALA A 71 -4.89 6.99 19.67
CA ALA A 71 -5.17 5.78 18.88
C ALA A 71 -4.60 4.52 19.54
N TYR A 72 -3.41 4.61 20.15
CA TYR A 72 -2.81 3.54 20.96
C TYR A 72 -3.67 3.16 22.16
N GLU A 73 -4.08 4.15 22.97
CA GLU A 73 -4.92 3.88 24.14
C GLU A 73 -6.26 3.28 23.74
N PHE A 74 -6.85 3.75 22.64
CA PHE A 74 -8.06 3.16 22.10
C PHE A 74 -7.87 1.71 21.66
N ALA A 75 -6.83 1.41 20.87
CA ALA A 75 -6.55 0.04 20.43
C ALA A 75 -6.32 -0.90 21.62
N LYS A 76 -5.60 -0.41 22.64
CA LYS A 76 -5.37 -1.12 23.91
C LYS A 76 -6.69 -1.40 24.64
N GLN A 77 -7.55 -0.40 24.78
CA GLN A 77 -8.87 -0.55 25.41
C GLN A 77 -9.73 -1.59 24.68
N GLN A 78 -9.77 -1.54 23.34
CA GLN A 78 -10.52 -2.52 22.53
C GLN A 78 -10.01 -3.96 22.73
N LEU A 79 -8.70 -4.14 22.92
CA LEU A 79 -8.11 -5.44 23.20
C LEU A 79 -8.41 -5.95 24.62
N PHE A 80 -8.56 -5.05 25.60
CA PHE A 80 -8.91 -5.42 26.98
C PHE A 80 -10.41 -5.77 27.13
N GLU A 81 -11.28 -5.03 26.47
CA GLU A 81 -12.75 -5.19 26.59
C GLU A 81 -13.28 -6.43 25.87
N SER A 82 -12.51 -7.01 24.93
CA SER A 82 -12.98 -8.06 24.02
C SER A 82 -12.05 -9.27 23.94
N ALA A 83 -11.68 -9.83 25.10
CA ALA A 83 -10.79 -11.01 25.18
C ALA A 83 -11.29 -12.23 24.38
N GLU A 84 -12.60 -12.34 24.15
CA GLU A 84 -13.24 -13.48 23.46
C GLU A 84 -13.73 -13.17 22.03
N SER A 85 -13.91 -11.90 21.63
CA SER A 85 -14.43 -11.55 20.28
C SER A 85 -13.80 -10.27 19.72
N VAL A 86 -12.90 -10.40 18.74
CA VAL A 86 -12.23 -9.25 18.11
C VAL A 86 -13.22 -8.45 17.24
N SER A 87 -13.48 -7.20 17.61
CA SER A 87 -14.35 -6.29 16.84
C SER A 87 -13.66 -5.77 15.57
N ASP A 88 -14.45 -5.49 14.52
CA ASP A 88 -13.93 -4.86 13.29
C ASP A 88 -13.26 -3.49 13.58
N THR A 89 -13.72 -2.81 14.64
CA THR A 89 -13.15 -1.56 15.14
C THR A 89 -11.75 -1.76 15.72
N ALA A 90 -11.49 -2.89 16.41
CA ALA A 90 -10.17 -3.23 16.91
C ALA A 90 -9.19 -3.56 15.77
N VAL A 91 -9.64 -4.32 14.77
CA VAL A 91 -8.86 -4.60 13.54
C VAL A 91 -8.46 -3.30 12.85
N PHE A 92 -9.41 -2.38 12.65
CA PHE A 92 -9.12 -1.09 12.04
C PHE A 92 -8.13 -0.27 12.86
N ALA A 93 -8.29 -0.20 14.18
CA ALA A 93 -7.41 0.59 15.04
C ALA A 93 -5.96 0.08 14.97
N ILE A 94 -5.75 -1.24 15.06
CA ILE A 94 -4.43 -1.86 14.98
C ILE A 94 -3.83 -1.70 13.58
N ALA A 95 -4.63 -1.88 12.52
CA ALA A 95 -4.19 -1.65 11.15
C ALA A 95 -3.75 -0.20 10.92
N THR A 96 -4.50 0.76 11.44
CA THR A 96 -4.15 2.18 11.33
C THR A 96 -2.86 2.49 12.10
N LEU A 97 -2.66 1.91 13.28
CA LEU A 97 -1.39 2.03 14.00
C LEU A 97 -0.24 1.43 13.18
N ALA A 98 -0.39 0.22 12.63
CA ALA A 98 0.64 -0.39 11.77
C ALA A 98 1.06 0.53 10.61
N LEU A 99 0.07 1.12 9.92
CA LEU A 99 0.28 2.05 8.82
C LEU A 99 1.00 3.33 9.26
N THR A 100 0.64 3.88 10.43
CA THR A 100 1.23 5.13 10.94
C THR A 100 2.61 4.97 11.56
N GLU A 101 2.98 3.73 11.93
CA GLU A 101 4.35 3.43 12.37
C GLU A 101 5.36 3.45 11.23
N VAL A 102 4.93 3.30 9.98
CA VAL A 102 5.85 3.33 8.84
C VAL A 102 5.99 4.76 8.34
N ARG A 103 6.96 5.50 8.89
CA ARG A 103 7.11 6.93 8.59
C ARG A 103 8.54 7.37 8.25
N CYS A 104 8.57 8.30 7.29
CA CYS A 104 9.65 9.22 6.94
C CYS A 104 10.41 9.74 8.16
N ARG A 105 11.70 9.39 8.20
CA ARG A 105 12.66 9.96 9.16
C ARG A 105 13.44 11.08 8.46
N GLN A 106 12.79 12.19 8.14
CA GLN A 106 13.53 13.36 7.68
C GLN A 106 14.29 14.00 8.85
N GLN A 107 15.54 14.38 8.57
CA GLN A 107 16.58 15.03 9.39
C GLN A 107 16.11 15.82 10.62
N LEU A 108 15.55 15.15 11.63
CA LEU A 108 15.32 15.73 12.96
C LEU A 108 16.63 15.71 13.79
N VAL A 109 17.78 15.96 13.13
CA VAL A 109 19.12 15.78 13.69
C VAL A 109 19.95 17.07 13.69
N LEU A 110 19.33 18.25 13.80
CA LEU A 110 20.12 19.44 14.18
C LEU A 110 19.77 20.08 15.53
N THR A 111 18.92 19.46 16.35
CA THR A 111 18.63 20.06 17.68
C THR A 111 18.45 19.07 18.83
N PHE A 112 18.48 17.75 18.62
CA PHE A 112 18.34 16.79 19.71
C PHE A 112 19.30 15.61 19.58
N VAL A 113 20.53 15.80 20.04
CA VAL A 113 21.50 14.72 20.29
C VAL A 113 21.12 13.87 21.53
N LEU A 114 20.05 14.18 22.27
CA LEU A 114 19.85 13.61 23.61
C LEU A 114 18.68 12.65 23.88
N THR A 115 17.86 12.19 22.94
CA THR A 115 16.78 11.25 23.33
C THR A 115 16.56 10.09 22.36
N LYS A 116 17.04 8.91 22.77
CA LYS A 116 16.53 7.59 22.32
C LYS A 116 14.99 7.51 22.36
N LEU A 117 14.33 8.32 23.22
CA LEU A 117 12.87 8.41 23.34
C LEU A 117 12.18 9.07 22.13
N ALA A 118 12.79 10.06 21.48
CA ALA A 118 12.20 10.71 20.30
C ALA A 118 12.22 9.79 19.07
N LYS A 119 13.23 8.90 18.99
CA LYS A 119 13.36 7.88 17.94
C LYS A 119 12.27 6.81 17.99
N GLY A 120 11.64 6.57 19.14
CA GLY A 120 10.51 5.64 19.28
C GLY A 120 9.14 6.29 19.06
N ALA A 121 9.07 7.62 19.10
CA ALA A 121 7.83 8.37 18.90
C ALA A 121 7.50 8.56 17.40
N VAL A 122 8.55 8.71 16.58
CA VAL A 122 8.50 8.70 15.11
C VAL A 122 8.67 7.25 14.69
N GLY A 123 7.64 6.64 14.11
CA GLY A 123 7.55 5.19 13.98
C GLY A 123 8.67 4.52 13.16
N ASP A 124 8.75 3.20 13.28
CA ASP A 124 9.71 2.34 12.58
C ASP A 124 9.00 1.07 12.05
N LEU A 125 9.58 0.45 11.02
CA LEU A 125 9.11 -0.80 10.44
C LEU A 125 9.02 -1.92 11.49
N ASP A 126 9.88 -1.91 12.52
CA ASP A 126 9.82 -2.83 13.65
C ASP A 126 8.50 -2.69 14.43
N ALA A 127 8.08 -1.45 14.72
CA ALA A 127 6.82 -1.19 15.41
C ALA A 127 5.62 -1.59 14.54
N SER A 128 5.66 -1.26 13.24
CA SER A 128 4.64 -1.70 12.28
C SER A 128 4.54 -3.24 12.21
N SER A 129 5.68 -3.93 12.13
CA SER A 129 5.71 -5.40 12.09
C SER A 129 5.10 -6.06 13.33
N LYS A 130 5.22 -5.42 14.50
CA LYS A 130 4.61 -5.91 15.74
C LYS A 130 3.10 -5.80 15.70
N HIS A 131 2.57 -4.68 15.19
CA HIS A 131 1.13 -4.51 14.98
C HIS A 131 0.58 -5.50 13.95
N LEU A 132 1.27 -5.67 12.82
CA LEU A 132 0.90 -6.62 11.78
C LEU A 132 0.88 -8.07 12.29
N ARG A 133 1.92 -8.51 13.01
CA ARG A 133 1.97 -9.84 13.63
C ARG A 133 0.89 -10.02 14.70
N GLY A 134 0.66 -8.98 15.51
CA GLY A 134 -0.43 -8.95 16.47
C GLY A 134 -1.79 -9.14 15.78
N LEU A 135 -2.03 -8.40 14.71
CA LEU A 135 -3.24 -8.50 13.91
C LEU A 135 -3.42 -9.88 13.27
N ARG A 136 -2.37 -10.43 12.65
CA ARG A 136 -2.40 -11.79 12.08
C ARG A 136 -2.81 -12.83 13.12
N ARG A 137 -2.24 -12.76 14.34
CA ARG A 137 -2.61 -13.64 15.46
C ARG A 137 -4.07 -13.45 15.90
N LEU A 138 -4.56 -12.22 15.94
CA LEU A 138 -5.96 -11.92 16.28
C LEU A 138 -6.92 -12.47 15.22
N THR A 139 -6.62 -12.26 13.94
CA THR A 139 -7.42 -12.77 12.83
C THR A 139 -7.44 -14.31 12.80
N LEU A 140 -6.31 -14.96 13.10
CA LEU A 140 -6.24 -16.42 13.25
C LEU A 140 -7.10 -16.91 14.42
N ARG A 141 -7.08 -16.23 15.57
CA ARG A 141 -7.94 -16.57 16.72
C ARG A 141 -9.43 -16.41 16.40
N LYS A 142 -9.82 -15.32 15.72
CA LYS A 142 -11.21 -15.03 15.34
C LYS A 142 -11.79 -16.11 14.42
N ASN A 143 -11.00 -16.59 13.46
CA ASN A 143 -11.47 -17.49 12.41
C ASN A 143 -11.20 -18.98 12.67
N GLY A 144 -10.44 -19.31 13.72
CA GLY A 144 -10.11 -20.69 14.08
C GLY A 144 -9.25 -21.40 13.02
N TYR A 145 -9.40 -22.73 12.92
CA TYR A 145 -8.74 -23.56 11.89
C TYR A 145 -9.42 -23.51 10.52
N ASN A 146 -10.53 -22.79 10.36
CA ASN A 146 -11.09 -22.56 9.03
C ASN A 146 -10.05 -21.76 8.24
N LEU A 147 -9.44 -22.44 7.27
CA LEU A 147 -8.36 -21.90 6.47
C LEU A 147 -8.75 -20.51 5.99
N MET A 148 -7.85 -19.56 6.24
CA MET A 148 -7.88 -18.22 5.65
C MET A 148 -8.11 -18.37 4.15
N ARG A 149 -9.36 -18.19 3.68
CA ARG A 149 -9.63 -18.17 2.25
C ARG A 149 -8.96 -16.91 1.73
N SER A 150 -7.90 -17.08 0.93
CA SER A 150 -7.20 -15.94 0.35
C SER A 150 -8.17 -15.16 -0.55
N ASN A 151 -8.25 -13.86 -0.33
CA ASN A 151 -8.98 -12.96 -1.21
C ASN A 151 -8.20 -12.73 -2.52
N LEU A 152 -8.85 -12.09 -3.48
CA LEU A 152 -8.30 -11.91 -4.82
C LEU A 152 -6.99 -11.10 -4.82
N ALA A 153 -6.90 -10.06 -3.98
CA ALA A 153 -5.70 -9.25 -3.85
C ALA A 153 -4.55 -10.05 -3.22
N GLN A 154 -4.82 -10.87 -2.19
CA GLN A 154 -3.84 -11.78 -1.61
C GLN A 154 -3.31 -12.76 -2.65
N ARG A 155 -4.18 -13.38 -3.45
CA ARG A 155 -3.78 -14.27 -4.53
C ARG A 155 -2.90 -13.59 -5.57
N MET A 156 -3.22 -12.37 -5.97
CA MET A 156 -2.37 -11.61 -6.91
C MET A 156 -0.99 -11.29 -6.33
N LEU A 157 -0.92 -10.92 -5.05
CA LEU A 157 0.36 -10.71 -4.34
C LEU A 157 1.16 -12.02 -4.23
N GLU A 158 0.49 -13.14 -3.94
CA GLU A 158 1.10 -14.48 -3.90
C GLU A 158 1.70 -14.86 -5.27
N MET A 159 0.92 -14.74 -6.35
CA MET A 159 1.37 -15.05 -7.71
C MET A 159 2.56 -14.20 -8.16
N ALA A 160 2.51 -12.89 -7.88
CA ALA A 160 3.61 -11.98 -8.21
C ALA A 160 4.85 -12.30 -7.35
N GLY A 161 4.63 -12.51 -6.04
CA GLY A 161 5.71 -12.76 -5.09
C GLY A 161 6.44 -14.07 -5.34
N ASP A 162 5.74 -15.13 -5.76
CA ASP A 162 6.37 -16.41 -6.11
C ASP A 162 7.34 -16.28 -7.29
N ARG A 163 6.97 -15.50 -8.31
CA ARG A 163 7.85 -15.28 -9.47
C ARG A 163 9.00 -14.34 -9.16
N LEU A 164 8.77 -13.30 -8.37
CA LEU A 164 9.82 -12.40 -7.89
C LEU A 164 10.87 -13.14 -7.06
N ARG A 165 10.44 -14.06 -6.17
CA ARG A 165 11.35 -14.90 -5.38
C ARG A 165 12.17 -15.89 -6.23
N ARG A 166 11.70 -16.22 -7.44
CA ARG A 166 12.44 -17.05 -8.40
C ARG A 166 13.34 -16.24 -9.32
N GLY A 167 13.29 -14.90 -9.28
CA GLY A 167 14.06 -14.04 -10.17
C GLY A 167 13.51 -14.00 -11.61
N GLU A 168 12.24 -14.38 -11.82
CA GLU A 168 11.68 -14.59 -13.17
C GLU A 168 11.03 -13.34 -13.80
N VAL A 169 11.02 -12.21 -13.09
CA VAL A 169 10.29 -10.99 -13.52
C VAL A 169 11.26 -9.91 -14.01
N SER A 170 11.70 -10.01 -15.26
CA SER A 170 12.69 -9.06 -15.82
C SER A 170 12.18 -7.62 -15.94
N VAL A 171 10.87 -7.44 -16.19
CA VAL A 171 10.22 -6.13 -16.39
C VAL A 171 10.30 -5.18 -15.17
N MET A 172 10.67 -5.70 -13.99
CA MET A 172 10.86 -4.88 -12.79
C MET A 172 12.05 -3.92 -12.93
N HIS A 173 13.07 -4.26 -13.71
CA HIS A 173 14.27 -3.44 -13.86
C HIS A 173 13.97 -2.07 -14.47
N ASP A 174 13.00 -2.00 -15.39
CA ASP A 174 12.61 -0.76 -16.07
C ASP A 174 11.80 0.16 -15.15
N ALA A 175 11.04 -0.43 -14.22
CA ALA A 175 10.20 0.28 -13.26
C ALA A 175 10.93 0.71 -11.97
N ILE A 176 12.16 0.24 -11.79
CA ILE A 176 13.01 0.42 -10.61
C ILE A 176 14.24 1.25 -11.05
N SER A 177 13.99 2.44 -11.59
CA SER A 177 15.00 3.43 -12.00
C SER A 177 14.93 4.69 -11.12
N ALA A 178 15.56 5.80 -11.53
CA ALA A 178 15.56 7.06 -10.77
C ALA A 178 14.14 7.57 -10.45
N ASP A 179 13.15 7.27 -11.31
CA ASP A 179 11.75 7.60 -11.10
C ASP A 179 10.87 6.35 -10.88
N PHE A 180 11.26 5.51 -9.91
CA PHE A 180 10.55 4.28 -9.57
C PHE A 180 9.08 4.50 -9.12
N GLN A 181 8.23 3.49 -9.26
CA GLN A 181 6.88 3.49 -8.67
C GLN A 181 6.90 2.92 -7.24
N PRO A 182 6.41 3.65 -6.22
CA PRO A 182 6.36 3.16 -4.83
C PRO A 182 5.59 1.84 -4.64
N SER A 183 4.51 1.60 -5.36
CA SER A 183 3.76 0.33 -5.33
C SER A 183 4.58 -0.88 -5.81
N ILE A 184 5.46 -0.68 -6.79
CA ILE A 184 6.33 -1.73 -7.33
C ILE A 184 7.46 -2.07 -6.35
N ILE A 185 8.05 -1.05 -5.71
CA ILE A 185 9.02 -1.26 -4.63
C ILE A 185 8.37 -1.95 -3.43
N ALA A 186 7.14 -1.56 -3.08
CA ALA A 186 6.37 -2.21 -2.04
C ALA A 186 6.13 -3.68 -2.36
N LEU A 187 5.73 -4.00 -3.59
CA LEU A 187 5.52 -5.37 -4.07
C LEU A 187 6.80 -6.19 -3.94
N LEU A 188 7.92 -5.66 -4.46
CA LEU A 188 9.22 -6.32 -4.36
C LEU A 188 9.58 -6.60 -2.90
N PHE A 189 9.46 -5.60 -2.04
CA PHE A 189 9.79 -5.72 -0.62
C PHE A 189 8.95 -6.80 0.07
N THR A 190 7.62 -6.78 -0.10
CA THR A 190 6.73 -7.77 0.53
C THR A 190 6.82 -9.16 -0.09
N SER A 191 7.37 -9.27 -1.30
CA SER A 191 7.60 -10.56 -1.96
C SER A 191 8.86 -11.24 -1.44
N LEU A 192 9.89 -10.47 -1.12
CA LEU A 192 11.18 -11.01 -0.69
C LEU A 192 11.23 -11.31 0.81
N TRP A 193 10.57 -10.49 1.63
CA TRP A 193 10.50 -10.69 3.08
C TRP A 193 9.06 -10.96 3.52
N ASP A 194 8.83 -12.10 4.18
CA ASP A 194 7.56 -12.36 4.86
C ASP A 194 7.47 -11.58 6.17
N MET A 195 6.26 -11.37 6.68
CA MET A 195 5.96 -10.71 7.94
C MET A 195 6.72 -11.28 9.15
N GLU A 196 6.99 -12.58 9.17
CA GLU A 196 7.77 -13.23 10.24
C GLU A 196 9.27 -12.94 10.12
N SER A 197 9.74 -12.60 8.93
CA SER A 197 11.13 -12.19 8.66
C SER A 197 11.39 -10.69 8.86
N LEU A 198 10.34 -9.92 9.21
CA LEU A 198 10.49 -8.52 9.58
C LEU A 198 11.13 -8.38 10.98
N PRO A 199 12.09 -7.46 11.18
CA PRO A 199 12.60 -6.49 10.21
C PRO A 199 13.90 -6.94 9.50
N PRO A 200 13.99 -6.89 8.14
CA PRO A 200 15.26 -6.65 7.49
C PRO A 200 15.70 -5.22 7.82
N ARG A 201 16.66 -5.08 8.74
CA ARG A 201 17.06 -3.77 9.30
C ARG A 201 18.10 -3.04 8.45
N GLN A 202 18.69 -3.72 7.48
CA GLN A 202 19.73 -3.19 6.62
C GLN A 202 19.40 -3.58 5.19
N ALA A 203 19.55 -2.63 4.28
CA ALA A 203 19.58 -2.98 2.87
C ALA A 203 20.78 -3.93 2.64
N PRO A 204 20.64 -4.94 1.78
CA PRO A 204 21.76 -5.74 1.30
C PRO A 204 22.95 -4.86 0.91
N ARG A 205 24.16 -5.22 1.36
CA ARG A 205 25.37 -4.41 1.13
C ARG A 205 25.80 -4.54 -0.32
N TYR A 206 26.18 -3.45 -0.98
CA TYR A 206 26.77 -3.52 -2.33
C TYR A 206 28.31 -3.55 -2.26
N GLY A 207 28.96 -4.51 -2.93
CA GLY A 207 30.42 -4.55 -3.16
C GLY A 207 31.16 -5.66 -2.41
N TRP A 208 32.48 -5.51 -2.25
CA TRP A 208 33.46 -6.51 -1.75
C TRP A 208 33.23 -7.16 -0.37
N TRP A 209 32.07 -6.93 0.26
CA TRP A 209 31.61 -7.49 1.53
C TRP A 209 30.53 -8.58 1.34
N GLU A 210 30.36 -9.12 0.13
CA GLU A 210 29.38 -10.14 -0.31
C GLU A 210 29.41 -11.49 0.46
N GLY A 211 30.32 -11.68 1.41
CA GLY A 211 30.58 -12.96 2.08
C GLY A 211 29.43 -13.53 2.92
N ASP A 212 28.50 -12.70 3.38
CA ASP A 212 27.41 -13.08 4.31
C ASP A 212 25.99 -12.94 3.70
N GLU A 213 25.86 -12.77 2.37
CA GLU A 213 24.58 -12.46 1.73
C GLU A 213 23.65 -13.67 1.56
N THR A 214 22.40 -13.51 1.97
CA THR A 214 21.34 -14.51 1.73
C THR A 214 20.89 -14.49 0.26
N PRO A 215 20.25 -15.57 -0.26
CA PRO A 215 19.68 -15.56 -1.60
C PRO A 215 18.68 -14.42 -1.84
N THR A 216 17.90 -14.06 -0.81
CA THR A 216 16.96 -12.95 -0.83
C THR A 216 17.66 -11.59 -0.99
N ASP A 217 18.81 -11.43 -0.31
CA ASP A 217 19.61 -10.20 -0.39
C ASP A 217 20.12 -9.98 -1.83
N ARG A 218 20.58 -11.04 -2.49
CA ARG A 218 21.05 -10.98 -3.89
C ARG A 218 19.93 -10.67 -4.87
N LEU A 219 18.75 -11.25 -4.67
CA LEU A 219 17.57 -10.92 -5.51
C LEU A 219 17.17 -9.46 -5.36
N TRP A 220 17.12 -8.94 -4.13
CA TRP A 220 16.86 -7.52 -3.90
C TRP A 220 17.90 -6.65 -4.59
N GLN A 221 19.19 -6.98 -4.47
CA GLN A 221 20.25 -6.24 -5.15
C GLN A 221 20.08 -6.27 -6.66
N ASP A 222 19.83 -7.43 -7.25
CA ASP A 222 19.67 -7.56 -8.69
C ASP A 222 18.55 -6.67 -9.23
N TYR A 223 17.39 -6.69 -8.55
CA TYR A 223 16.26 -5.83 -8.90
C TYR A 223 16.52 -4.35 -8.66
N THR A 224 17.27 -3.99 -7.61
CA THR A 224 17.45 -2.58 -7.18
C THR A 224 18.78 -1.95 -7.57
N LYS A 225 19.64 -2.65 -8.33
CA LYS A 225 20.98 -2.17 -8.73
C LYS A 225 20.96 -0.84 -9.49
N ASN A 226 19.89 -0.58 -10.22
CA ASN A 226 19.71 0.64 -11.02
C ASN A 226 18.97 1.76 -10.27
N LEU A 227 18.55 1.49 -9.04
CA LEU A 227 17.78 2.42 -8.26
C LEU A 227 18.68 3.41 -7.51
N ASN A 228 18.21 4.65 -7.39
CA ASN A 228 18.97 5.72 -6.74
C ASN A 228 19.47 5.29 -5.35
N TRP A 229 20.71 5.66 -5.02
CA TRP A 229 21.44 5.28 -3.81
C TRP A 229 20.70 5.62 -2.51
N GLU A 230 19.73 6.53 -2.54
CA GLU A 230 18.90 6.96 -1.39
C GLU A 230 18.02 5.82 -0.82
N LEU A 231 17.57 4.91 -1.67
CA LEU A 231 16.65 3.82 -1.30
C LEU A 231 17.39 2.50 -0.99
N SER A 232 18.45 2.22 -1.75
CA SER A 232 19.29 1.03 -1.57
C SER A 232 20.34 1.21 -0.48
N ARG A 233 20.70 2.45 -0.13
CA ARG A 233 21.75 2.69 0.88
C ARG A 233 21.27 3.36 2.13
N GLY A 234 20.13 4.08 2.14
CA GLY A 234 19.57 4.76 3.32
C GLY A 234 20.65 5.26 4.28
N PHE A 235 21.73 5.83 3.71
CA PHE A 235 23.03 5.86 4.34
C PHE A 235 23.04 7.05 5.27
N ASP A 236 22.97 6.82 6.57
CA ASP A 236 23.30 7.84 7.55
C ASP A 236 24.82 8.05 7.49
N PRO A 237 25.35 9.12 6.87
CA PRO A 237 26.80 9.27 6.70
C PRO A 237 27.53 9.48 8.02
N GLU A 238 26.82 9.85 9.08
CA GLU A 238 27.38 10.00 10.42
C GLU A 238 27.45 8.67 11.18
N ARG A 239 26.61 7.68 10.81
CA ARG A 239 26.51 6.40 11.52
C ARG A 239 26.83 5.16 10.68
N ASN A 240 26.94 5.30 9.37
CA ASN A 240 27.20 4.21 8.44
C ASN A 240 26.14 3.08 8.53
N ILE A 241 24.86 3.44 8.66
CA ILE A 241 23.73 2.49 8.74
C ILE A 241 22.85 2.68 7.52
N ALA A 242 22.57 1.60 6.79
CA ALA A 242 21.62 1.59 5.70
C ALA A 242 20.20 1.32 6.20
N THR A 243 19.26 2.26 5.99
CA THR A 243 17.85 2.10 6.35
C THR A 243 16.96 1.89 5.13
N MET A 244 16.31 0.74 5.03
CA MET A 244 15.39 0.43 3.93
C MET A 244 14.12 1.30 3.99
N LEU A 245 13.71 1.80 2.81
CA LEU A 245 12.39 2.39 2.55
C LEU A 245 12.00 3.59 3.46
N ASN A 246 12.94 4.35 4.01
CA ASN A 246 12.62 5.51 4.88
C ASN A 246 13.62 6.68 4.77
N GLY A 247 14.40 6.72 3.69
CA GLY A 247 15.40 7.79 3.45
C GLY A 247 14.80 9.12 2.98
N ASP A 248 13.61 9.08 2.37
CA ASP A 248 12.94 10.22 1.73
C ASP A 248 11.41 10.02 1.69
N ALA A 249 10.66 10.99 1.18
CA ALA A 249 9.20 10.94 1.14
C ALA A 249 8.66 9.82 0.23
N LYS A 250 9.29 9.58 -0.92
CA LYS A 250 8.88 8.59 -1.92
C LYS A 250 9.18 7.17 -1.43
N SER A 251 10.33 6.95 -0.80
CA SER A 251 10.65 5.68 -0.13
C SER A 251 9.77 5.39 1.08
N SER A 252 9.48 6.41 1.91
CA SER A 252 8.52 6.28 3.01
C SER A 252 7.12 5.87 2.52
N ARG A 253 6.67 6.42 1.38
CA ARG A 253 5.41 6.00 0.75
C ARG A 253 5.47 4.56 0.26
N ALA A 254 6.58 4.09 -0.31
CA ALA A 254 6.75 2.68 -0.67
C ALA A 254 6.62 1.77 0.56
N SER A 255 7.21 2.16 1.69
CA SER A 255 7.09 1.44 2.96
C SER A 255 5.64 1.43 3.49
N TYR A 256 4.92 2.54 3.34
CA TYR A 256 3.51 2.64 3.69
C TYR A 256 2.63 1.69 2.84
N ILE A 257 2.88 1.63 1.53
CA ILE A 257 2.18 0.69 0.64
C ILE A 257 2.58 -0.76 0.96
N ALA A 258 3.84 -1.03 1.28
CA ALA A 258 4.29 -2.36 1.70
C ALA A 258 3.56 -2.82 2.97
N THR A 259 3.34 -1.90 3.91
CA THR A 259 2.55 -2.16 5.12
C THR A 259 1.12 -2.52 4.80
N PHE A 260 0.51 -1.85 3.80
CA PHE A 260 -0.79 -2.27 3.29
C PHE A 260 -0.76 -3.66 2.67
N PHE A 261 0.28 -4.03 1.91
CA PHE A 261 0.38 -5.37 1.33
C PHE A 261 0.50 -6.44 2.43
N TYR A 262 1.32 -6.21 3.46
CA TYR A 262 1.34 -7.07 4.64
C TYR A 262 0.00 -7.11 5.36
N LEU A 263 -0.71 -5.99 5.46
CA LEU A 263 -2.04 -5.93 6.06
C LEU A 263 -3.03 -6.78 5.24
N VAL A 264 -3.04 -6.65 3.91
CA VAL A 264 -3.82 -7.49 2.99
C VAL A 264 -3.50 -8.96 3.23
N MET A 265 -2.22 -9.33 3.39
CA MET A 265 -1.80 -10.71 3.68
C MET A 265 -2.14 -11.16 5.12
N ALA A 266 -2.33 -10.25 6.08
CA ALA A 266 -2.63 -10.56 7.48
C ALA A 266 -4.13 -10.76 7.78
N VAL A 267 -5.00 -10.21 6.93
CA VAL A 267 -6.46 -10.20 7.13
C VAL A 267 -7.15 -11.15 6.16
N ASN A 268 -8.24 -11.77 6.59
CA ASN A 268 -9.01 -12.70 5.75
C ASN A 268 -9.83 -12.01 4.67
N ASP A 269 -10.35 -12.81 3.73
CA ASP A 269 -11.44 -12.38 2.84
C ASP A 269 -12.58 -11.77 3.67
N ASN A 270 -13.01 -10.57 3.29
CA ASN A 270 -14.02 -9.75 3.96
C ASN A 270 -13.67 -9.09 5.30
N GLU A 271 -12.41 -9.14 5.76
CA GLU A 271 -11.98 -8.46 7.00
C GLU A 271 -11.39 -7.06 6.76
N MET A 272 -10.97 -6.74 5.52
CA MET A 272 -10.50 -5.40 5.21
C MET A 272 -11.69 -4.44 5.09
N ASP A 273 -11.76 -3.50 6.03
CA ASP A 273 -12.79 -2.46 6.04
C ASP A 273 -12.75 -1.61 4.76
N CYS A 274 -13.92 -1.09 4.36
CA CYS A 274 -14.07 -0.21 3.21
C CYS A 274 -13.13 1.00 3.28
N VAL A 275 -12.90 1.59 4.47
CA VAL A 275 -12.04 2.77 4.61
C VAL A 275 -10.57 2.41 4.33
N LEU A 276 -10.07 1.30 4.89
CA LEU A 276 -8.71 0.83 4.63
C LEU A 276 -8.52 0.45 3.16
N THR A 277 -9.54 -0.18 2.56
CA THR A 277 -9.55 -0.51 1.13
C THR A 277 -9.43 0.76 0.29
N VAL A 278 -10.22 1.79 0.60
CA VAL A 278 -10.20 3.08 -0.10
C VAL A 278 -8.84 3.76 0.05
N TRP A 279 -8.24 3.77 1.25
CA TRP A 279 -6.90 4.34 1.44
C TRP A 279 -5.82 3.62 0.61
N LEU A 280 -5.88 2.30 0.51
CA LEU A 280 -4.97 1.55 -0.37
C LEU A 280 -5.20 1.94 -1.84
N LEU A 281 -6.45 1.99 -2.30
CA LEU A 281 -6.79 2.37 -3.68
C LEU A 281 -6.33 3.78 -4.04
N GLU A 282 -6.43 4.73 -3.09
CA GLU A 282 -5.91 6.10 -3.22
C GLU A 282 -4.39 6.11 -3.45
N GLN A 283 -3.65 5.22 -2.79
CA GLN A 283 -2.21 5.11 -3.02
C GLN A 283 -1.89 4.44 -4.36
N LEU A 284 -2.58 3.36 -4.72
CA LEU A 284 -2.31 2.61 -5.95
C LEU A 284 -2.64 3.44 -7.20
N ILE A 285 -3.74 4.21 -7.19
CA ILE A 285 -4.17 4.96 -8.37
C ILE A 285 -3.21 6.09 -8.72
N ASP A 286 -2.55 6.70 -7.73
CA ASP A 286 -1.56 7.74 -7.96
C ASP A 286 -0.41 7.18 -8.81
N ASP A 287 0.08 5.96 -8.51
CA ASP A 287 1.17 5.33 -9.27
C ASP A 287 0.73 4.95 -10.69
N VAL A 288 -0.51 4.46 -10.85
CA VAL A 288 -1.10 4.14 -12.15
C VAL A 288 -1.22 5.39 -13.03
N CYS A 289 -1.81 6.47 -12.50
CA CYS A 289 -2.00 7.71 -13.24
C CYS A 289 -0.66 8.37 -13.60
N ASN A 290 0.31 8.38 -12.68
CA ASN A 290 1.62 9.00 -12.92
C ASN A 290 2.39 8.34 -14.07
N LYS A 291 2.18 7.04 -14.34
CA LYS A 291 2.84 6.31 -15.43
C LYS A 291 1.96 6.05 -16.64
N GLU A 292 0.78 6.65 -16.70
CA GLU A 292 -0.17 6.46 -17.80
C GLU A 292 0.39 6.93 -19.14
N GLU A 293 0.92 8.15 -19.22
CA GLU A 293 1.48 8.70 -20.46
C GLU A 293 2.70 7.89 -20.93
N GLU A 294 3.57 7.50 -19.99
CA GLU A 294 4.74 6.66 -20.28
C GLU A 294 4.35 5.26 -20.77
N MET A 295 3.28 4.68 -20.21
CA MET A 295 2.71 3.40 -20.66
C MET A 295 2.15 3.52 -22.08
N ILE A 296 1.41 4.58 -22.38
CA ILE A 296 0.86 4.86 -23.73
C ILE A 296 2.01 5.00 -24.73
N ALA A 297 3.02 5.80 -24.40
CA ALA A 297 4.21 6.01 -25.22
C ALA A 297 5.08 4.75 -25.37
N GLY A 298 4.91 3.74 -24.50
CA GLY A 298 5.70 2.52 -24.48
C GLY A 298 7.08 2.69 -23.84
N THR A 299 7.31 3.78 -23.09
CA THR A 299 8.54 4.03 -22.34
C THR A 299 8.50 3.41 -20.94
N PHE A 300 7.31 3.01 -20.46
CA PHE A 300 7.12 2.23 -19.25
C PHE A 300 6.51 0.87 -19.59
N SER A 301 6.88 -0.17 -18.81
CA SER A 301 6.39 -1.53 -19.02
C SER A 301 4.86 -1.60 -18.98
N ARG A 302 4.26 -1.95 -20.13
CA ARG A 302 2.81 -2.08 -20.27
C ARG A 302 2.26 -3.27 -19.47
N SER A 303 3.00 -4.36 -19.38
CA SER A 303 2.61 -5.52 -18.55
C SER A 303 2.60 -5.19 -17.07
N LEU A 304 3.59 -4.44 -16.57
CA LEU A 304 3.64 -4.01 -15.18
C LEU A 304 2.55 -2.98 -14.83
N TRP A 305 2.27 -2.06 -15.75
CA TRP A 305 1.16 -1.12 -15.61
C TRP A 305 -0.18 -1.87 -15.60
N PHE A 306 -0.38 -2.80 -16.53
CA PHE A 306 -1.59 -3.62 -16.60
C PHE A 306 -1.82 -4.44 -15.32
N TRP A 307 -0.76 -5.09 -14.81
CA TRP A 307 -0.83 -5.80 -13.53
C TRP A 307 -1.23 -4.86 -12.38
N SER A 308 -0.65 -3.65 -12.31
CA SER A 308 -0.94 -2.67 -11.25
C SER A 308 -2.41 -2.21 -11.29
N VAL A 309 -2.95 -2.00 -12.49
CA VAL A 309 -4.37 -1.66 -12.68
C VAL A 309 -5.27 -2.81 -12.27
N LEU A 310 -4.97 -4.03 -12.72
CA LEU A 310 -5.77 -5.21 -12.39
C LEU A 310 -5.72 -5.52 -10.89
N PHE A 311 -4.56 -5.31 -10.26
CA PHE A 311 -4.40 -5.45 -8.81
C PHE A 311 -5.27 -4.45 -8.05
N GLY A 312 -5.27 -3.18 -8.45
CA GLY A 312 -6.18 -2.18 -7.87
C GLY A 312 -7.66 -2.52 -8.08
N ALA A 313 -8.03 -3.04 -9.26
CA ALA A 313 -9.38 -3.52 -9.53
C ALA A 313 -9.78 -4.70 -8.61
N ALA A 314 -8.85 -5.64 -8.39
CA ALA A 314 -9.04 -6.75 -7.45
C ALA A 314 -9.23 -6.25 -6.01
N VAL A 315 -8.40 -5.31 -5.55
CA VAL A 315 -8.54 -4.67 -4.23
C VAL A 315 -9.92 -4.03 -4.08
N ALA A 316 -10.37 -3.24 -5.07
CA ALA A 316 -11.69 -2.61 -5.06
C ALA A 316 -12.85 -3.63 -5.07
N SER A 317 -12.63 -4.81 -5.64
CA SER A 317 -13.60 -5.90 -5.69
C SER A 317 -13.67 -6.67 -4.37
N THR A 318 -12.58 -6.73 -3.61
CA THR A 318 -12.51 -7.41 -2.30
C THR A 318 -12.99 -6.58 -1.09
N GLY A 319 -13.10 -5.26 -1.22
CA GLY A 319 -13.52 -4.40 -0.11
C GLY A 319 -14.94 -4.72 0.37
N ARG A 320 -15.16 -4.71 1.70
CA ARG A 320 -16.47 -4.97 2.33
C ARG A 320 -17.21 -3.67 2.65
N PRO A 321 -18.23 -3.26 1.87
CA PRO A 321 -18.97 -2.05 2.16
C PRO A 321 -20.08 -2.33 3.18
N ILE A 322 -19.83 -1.97 4.45
CA ILE A 322 -20.83 -2.12 5.54
C ILE A 322 -21.92 -1.05 5.43
N THR A 323 -21.60 0.14 4.92
CA THR A 323 -22.52 1.28 4.81
C THR A 323 -22.93 1.58 3.37
N ALA A 324 -24.03 2.28 3.18
CA ALA A 324 -24.47 2.74 1.84
C ALA A 324 -23.42 3.66 1.20
N THR A 325 -22.85 4.60 1.96
CA THR A 325 -21.76 5.47 1.50
C THR A 325 -20.53 4.67 1.09
N GLY A 326 -20.16 3.63 1.85
CA GLY A 326 -19.06 2.74 1.49
C GLY A 326 -19.31 1.96 0.19
N ARG A 327 -20.56 1.53 -0.05
CA ARG A 327 -20.94 0.89 -1.33
C ARG A 327 -20.74 1.84 -2.51
N GLU A 328 -21.19 3.08 -2.37
CA GLU A 328 -21.06 4.09 -3.41
C GLU A 328 -19.59 4.44 -3.68
N GLN A 329 -18.77 4.58 -2.64
CA GLN A 329 -17.33 4.84 -2.78
C GLN A 329 -16.61 3.69 -3.48
N LEU A 330 -16.84 2.44 -3.09
CA LEU A 330 -16.23 1.30 -3.78
C LEU A 330 -16.72 1.17 -5.22
N ALA A 331 -17.99 1.50 -5.51
CA ALA A 331 -18.50 1.54 -6.88
C ALA A 331 -17.75 2.58 -7.74
N LYS A 332 -17.50 3.78 -7.20
CA LYS A 332 -16.68 4.81 -7.86
C LYS A 332 -15.27 4.29 -8.16
N TRP A 333 -14.62 3.64 -7.19
CA TRP A 333 -13.29 3.06 -7.40
C TRP A 333 -13.27 1.94 -8.44
N ARG A 334 -14.27 1.06 -8.44
CA ARG A 334 -14.42 0.02 -9.48
C ARG A 334 -14.55 0.64 -10.86
N ALA A 335 -15.33 1.70 -11.01
CA ALA A 335 -15.46 2.43 -12.27
C ALA A 335 -14.13 3.07 -12.71
N VAL A 336 -13.38 3.68 -11.79
CA VAL A 336 -12.05 4.26 -12.08
C VAL A 336 -11.10 3.19 -12.62
N TYR A 337 -10.96 2.06 -11.93
CA TYR A 337 -10.07 0.99 -12.38
C TYR A 337 -10.59 0.29 -13.65
N ALA A 338 -11.91 0.15 -13.83
CA ALA A 338 -12.49 -0.36 -15.07
C ALA A 338 -12.13 0.52 -16.28
N SER A 339 -12.17 1.85 -16.13
CA SER A 339 -11.72 2.77 -17.18
C SER A 339 -10.23 2.59 -17.51
N LYS A 340 -9.37 2.38 -16.51
CA LYS A 340 -7.94 2.11 -16.74
C LYS A 340 -7.70 0.76 -17.40
N LEU A 341 -8.49 -0.27 -17.08
CA LEU A 341 -8.45 -1.57 -17.77
C LEU A 341 -8.90 -1.46 -19.23
N GLY A 342 -9.94 -0.66 -19.51
CA GLY A 342 -10.38 -0.35 -20.87
C GLY A 342 -9.28 0.34 -21.68
N LEU A 343 -8.60 1.32 -21.08
CA LEU A 343 -7.44 1.99 -21.68
C LEU A 343 -6.30 1.00 -21.99
N ALA A 344 -5.90 0.17 -21.03
CA ALA A 344 -4.86 -0.85 -21.24
C ALA A 344 -5.22 -1.78 -22.40
N SER A 345 -6.46 -2.28 -22.41
CA SER A 345 -6.94 -3.23 -23.41
C SER A 345 -6.97 -2.62 -24.81
N SER A 346 -7.35 -1.34 -24.93
CA SER A 346 -7.29 -0.59 -26.18
C SER A 346 -5.85 -0.38 -26.67
N VAL A 347 -4.96 0.13 -25.80
CA VAL A 347 -3.56 0.42 -26.15
C VAL A 347 -2.77 -0.83 -26.53
N MET A 348 -3.03 -1.94 -25.83
CA MET A 348 -2.35 -3.22 -26.04
C MET A 348 -3.07 -4.16 -27.01
N GLN A 349 -4.24 -3.75 -27.53
CA GLN A 349 -5.10 -4.55 -28.42
C GLN A 349 -5.44 -5.93 -27.84
N LEU A 350 -5.85 -5.96 -26.57
CA LEU A 350 -6.24 -7.19 -25.88
C LEU A 350 -7.68 -7.55 -26.26
N ASP A 351 -7.82 -8.40 -27.27
CA ASP A 351 -9.10 -8.88 -27.82
C ASP A 351 -9.69 -10.09 -27.09
N SER A 352 -8.89 -10.72 -26.22
CA SER A 352 -9.22 -11.98 -25.56
C SER A 352 -8.56 -12.08 -24.20
N TRP A 353 -9.19 -12.84 -23.30
CA TRP A 353 -8.62 -13.11 -21.98
C TRP A 353 -7.27 -13.82 -22.08
N GLN A 354 -7.09 -14.71 -23.05
CA GLN A 354 -5.83 -15.40 -23.30
C GLN A 354 -4.69 -14.41 -23.65
N ALA A 355 -4.97 -13.38 -24.45
CA ALA A 355 -4.01 -12.32 -24.71
C ALA A 355 -3.69 -11.51 -23.45
N ALA A 356 -4.71 -11.12 -22.68
CA ALA A 356 -4.53 -10.42 -21.40
C ALA A 356 -3.71 -11.26 -20.40
N LYS A 357 -3.98 -12.57 -20.31
CA LYS A 357 -3.27 -13.54 -19.47
C LYS A 357 -1.80 -13.66 -19.88
N ALA A 358 -1.49 -13.68 -21.17
CA ALA A 358 -0.11 -13.72 -21.67
C ALA A 358 0.69 -12.47 -21.22
N VAL A 359 0.07 -11.30 -21.26
CA VAL A 359 0.66 -10.05 -20.75
C VAL A 359 0.85 -10.11 -19.23
N LEU A 360 -0.15 -10.58 -18.48
CA LEU A 360 -0.03 -10.73 -17.02
C LEU A 360 1.07 -11.72 -16.65
N ALA A 361 1.26 -12.78 -17.45
CA ALA A 361 2.31 -13.77 -17.27
C ALA A 361 3.74 -13.23 -17.46
N GLU A 362 3.93 -11.98 -17.87
CA GLU A 362 5.25 -11.33 -17.76
C GLU A 362 5.57 -10.86 -16.34
N VAL A 363 4.54 -10.52 -15.55
CA VAL A 363 4.67 -9.98 -14.19
C VAL A 363 4.31 -11.03 -13.15
N ALA A 364 3.11 -11.58 -13.26
CA ALA A 364 2.53 -12.48 -12.29
C ALA A 364 1.46 -13.34 -12.97
N TRP A 365 1.74 -14.64 -13.08
CA TRP A 365 0.72 -15.62 -13.40
C TRP A 365 1.18 -17.01 -12.99
N THR A 366 0.28 -17.80 -12.40
CA THR A 366 0.50 -19.22 -12.15
C THR A 366 -0.70 -19.99 -12.69
N GLU A 367 -0.45 -20.99 -13.52
CA GLU A 367 -1.52 -21.84 -14.07
C GLU A 367 -2.31 -22.54 -12.96
N ALA A 368 -3.61 -22.76 -13.20
CA ALA A 368 -4.57 -23.40 -12.28
C ALA A 368 -4.92 -22.62 -11.00
N SER A 369 -4.78 -21.29 -10.99
CA SER A 369 -5.28 -20.46 -9.88
C SER A 369 -6.81 -20.36 -9.88
N ASP A 370 -7.44 -20.57 -8.72
CA ASP A 370 -8.87 -20.32 -8.48
C ASP A 370 -9.26 -18.84 -8.65
N ALA A 371 -8.27 -17.95 -8.71
CA ALA A 371 -8.43 -16.53 -8.99
C ALA A 371 -8.75 -16.22 -10.46
N GLU A 372 -8.45 -17.11 -11.41
CA GLU A 372 -8.54 -16.84 -12.85
C GLU A 372 -9.94 -16.38 -13.27
N GLY A 373 -10.98 -17.12 -12.87
CA GLY A 373 -12.36 -16.76 -13.22
C GLY A 373 -12.76 -15.38 -12.71
N ARG A 374 -12.37 -15.02 -11.48
CA ARG A 374 -12.71 -13.71 -10.90
C ARG A 374 -11.94 -12.56 -11.56
N LEU A 375 -10.67 -12.78 -11.94
CA LEU A 375 -9.89 -11.78 -12.67
C LEU A 375 -10.42 -11.59 -14.09
N HIS A 376 -10.80 -12.68 -14.74
CA HIS A 376 -11.45 -12.66 -16.04
C HIS A 376 -12.74 -11.83 -16.00
N ASP A 377 -13.63 -12.11 -15.04
CA ASP A 377 -14.88 -11.37 -14.88
C ASP A 377 -14.62 -9.86 -14.68
N ILE A 378 -13.62 -9.48 -13.88
CA ILE A 378 -13.26 -8.07 -13.66
C ILE A 378 -12.81 -7.40 -14.96
N TRP A 379 -11.96 -8.09 -15.74
CA TRP A 379 -11.44 -7.57 -17.01
C TRP A 379 -12.54 -7.50 -18.08
N GLU A 380 -13.32 -8.57 -18.27
CA GLU A 380 -14.37 -8.66 -19.27
C GLU A 380 -15.46 -7.59 -19.05
N ASN A 381 -15.88 -7.38 -17.81
CA ASN A 381 -16.85 -6.34 -17.46
C ASN A 381 -16.31 -4.93 -17.75
N ALA A 382 -15.00 -4.70 -17.55
CA ALA A 382 -14.37 -3.41 -17.81
C ALA A 382 -14.26 -3.11 -19.32
N VAL A 383 -13.83 -4.10 -20.11
CA VAL A 383 -13.67 -3.95 -21.57
C VAL A 383 -15.03 -3.81 -22.27
N SER A 384 -16.00 -4.64 -21.88
CA SER A 384 -17.36 -4.58 -22.44
C SER A 384 -18.05 -3.24 -22.14
N GLY A 385 -17.86 -2.70 -20.93
CA GLY A 385 -18.37 -1.38 -20.55
C GLY A 385 -17.70 -0.22 -21.32
N TRP A 386 -16.42 -0.37 -21.64
CA TRP A 386 -15.64 0.62 -22.39
C TRP A 386 -16.04 0.72 -23.85
N GLU A 387 -16.23 -0.41 -24.54
CA GLU A 387 -16.71 -0.44 -25.93
C GLU A 387 -18.07 0.25 -26.08
N PHE A 388 -18.94 0.10 -25.07
CA PHE A 388 -20.25 0.74 -25.04
C PHE A 388 -20.14 2.26 -24.89
N GLN A 389 -19.21 2.77 -24.08
CA GLN A 389 -18.97 4.22 -23.94
C GLN A 389 -18.31 4.83 -25.18
N GLY A 390 -17.37 4.14 -25.82
CA GLY A 390 -16.76 4.58 -27.08
C GLY A 390 -17.77 4.73 -28.21
N ARG A 391 -18.69 3.76 -28.36
CA ARG A 391 -19.74 3.81 -29.39
C ARG A 391 -20.79 4.90 -29.15
N VAL A 392 -21.05 5.28 -27.91
CA VAL A 392 -21.99 6.37 -27.58
C VAL A 392 -21.40 7.74 -27.94
N LEU A 393 -20.07 7.91 -27.84
CA LEU A 393 -19.39 9.14 -28.23
C LEU A 393 -19.20 9.28 -29.75
N ASP A 394 -19.12 8.18 -30.50
CA ASP A 394 -19.05 8.19 -31.97
C ASP A 394 -20.42 8.39 -32.67
N LEU A 395 -21.52 8.36 -31.91
CA LEU A 395 -22.90 8.56 -32.42
C LEU A 395 -23.50 9.93 -32.03
N SER A 396 -22.71 10.81 -31.42
CA SER A 396 -23.05 12.21 -31.12
C SER A 396 -22.19 13.16 -31.94
#